data_AF-A0A2M8CJK9-F1
#
_entry.id   AF-A0A2M8CJK9-F1
#
_cell.length_a   1.000
_cell.length_b   1.000
_cell.length_c   1.000
_cell.angle_alpha   90.00
_cell.angle_beta   90.00
_cell.angle_gamma   90.00
#
_symmetry.space_group_name_H-M   'P 1'
#
loop_
_entity.id
_entity.type
_entity.pdbx_description
1 polymer ?
#
loop_
_entity_poly.entity_id
_entity_poly.type
_entity_poly.pdbx_seq_one_letter_code
_entity_poly.pdbx_strand_id
1 'polypeptide(L)'
;MQKTSGNIKNSSWNLANILLYPIAFLALTPFFINKLGEVDFGIWMLVNSYVYIAVNIISFGLGNSITAYVAEALGKGSNVKLQAYVNSSTKLIGWISMATILITILWSLLNLSGTEIFKDNLDKILIVATCVISVKFWELLYQSVLKGYERYDLA
;
A
#
# COMPACT_ATOMS: atom_id res chain seq x y z
N MET A 1 1.74 -20.93 28.12
CA MET A 1 0.39 -21.52 28.27
C MET A 1 -0.45 -21.08 27.07
N GLN A 2 -1.15 -22.02 26.43
CA GLN A 2 -1.70 -21.96 25.06
C GLN A 2 -2.56 -20.72 24.76
N LYS A 3 -2.15 -19.94 23.76
CA LYS A 3 -2.87 -18.79 23.17
C LYS A 3 -3.56 -19.20 21.84
N THR A 4 -4.09 -20.42 21.76
CA THR A 4 -4.56 -21.04 20.50
C THR A 4 -5.80 -20.36 19.89
N SER A 5 -6.70 -19.81 20.70
CA SER A 5 -7.92 -19.14 20.18
C SER A 5 -7.63 -17.81 19.47
N GLY A 6 -6.65 -17.04 19.96
CA GLY A 6 -6.21 -15.79 19.33
C GLY A 6 -5.59 -16.03 17.95
N ASN A 7 -4.82 -17.11 17.81
CA ASN A 7 -4.17 -17.46 16.54
C ASN A 7 -5.16 -17.88 15.46
N ILE A 8 -6.24 -18.60 15.81
CA ILE A 8 -7.28 -18.99 14.86
C ILE A 8 -8.04 -17.75 14.40
N LYS A 9 -8.46 -16.88 15.33
CA LYS A 9 -9.17 -15.63 14.99
C LYS A 9 -8.33 -14.74 14.07
N ASN A 10 -7.06 -14.52 14.40
CA ASN A 10 -6.16 -13.67 13.60
C ASN A 10 -5.87 -14.28 12.23
N SER A 11 -5.69 -15.61 12.17
CA SER A 11 -5.53 -16.32 10.90
C SER A 11 -6.77 -16.21 10.01
N SER A 12 -7.97 -16.35 10.59
CA SER A 12 -9.23 -16.20 9.86
C SER A 12 -9.41 -14.79 9.31
N TRP A 13 -9.10 -13.75 10.09
CA TRP A 13 -9.12 -12.36 9.61
C TRP A 13 -8.11 -12.13 8.48
N ASN A 14 -6.89 -12.64 8.63
CA ASN A 14 -5.88 -12.52 7.59
C ASN A 14 -6.30 -13.22 6.29
N LEU A 15 -6.87 -14.43 6.38
CA LEU A 15 -7.41 -15.15 5.21
C LEU A 15 -8.57 -14.39 4.56
N ALA A 16 -9.50 -13.87 5.37
CA ALA A 16 -10.60 -13.07 4.87
C ALA A 16 -10.10 -11.83 4.12
N ASN A 17 -9.15 -11.08 4.68
CA ASN A 17 -8.57 -9.89 4.02
C ASN A 17 -7.88 -10.24 2.69
N ILE A 18 -7.17 -11.37 2.62
CA ILE A 18 -6.48 -11.79 1.40
C ILE A 18 -7.46 -12.22 0.31
N LEU A 19 -8.54 -12.91 0.65
CA LEU A 19 -9.46 -13.51 -0.33
C LEU A 19 -10.62 -12.60 -0.71
N LEU A 20 -11.10 -11.76 0.21
CA LEU A 20 -12.28 -10.93 0.00
C LEU A 20 -12.08 -9.98 -1.19
N TYR A 21 -10.91 -9.32 -1.27
CA TYR A 21 -10.64 -8.36 -2.33
C TYR A 21 -10.60 -9.00 -3.73
N PRO A 22 -9.80 -10.06 -4.01
CA PRO A 22 -9.81 -10.72 -5.31
C PRO A 22 -11.18 -11.29 -5.71
N ILE A 23 -11.91 -11.90 -4.76
CA ILE A 23 -13.23 -12.48 -5.04
C ILE A 23 -14.25 -11.39 -5.37
N ALA A 24 -14.31 -10.33 -4.56
CA ALA A 24 -15.19 -9.20 -4.81
C ALA A 24 -14.84 -8.51 -6.14
N PHE A 25 -13.55 -8.35 -6.43
CA PHE A 25 -13.09 -7.77 -7.69
C PHE A 25 -13.55 -8.60 -8.89
N LEU A 26 -13.30 -9.91 -8.89
CA LEU A 26 -13.72 -10.80 -9.97
C LEU A 26 -15.25 -10.81 -10.18
N ALA A 27 -16.01 -10.78 -9.09
CA ALA A 27 -17.47 -10.70 -9.15
C ALA A 27 -17.95 -9.35 -9.74
N LEU A 28 -17.22 -8.26 -9.49
CA LEU A 28 -17.56 -6.92 -9.97
C LEU A 28 -16.97 -6.58 -11.35
N THR A 29 -16.01 -7.36 -11.86
CA THR A 29 -15.45 -7.19 -13.20
C THR A 29 -16.50 -6.99 -14.30
N PRO A 30 -17.57 -7.82 -14.44
CA PRO A 30 -18.58 -7.59 -15.47
C PRO A 30 -19.32 -6.26 -15.30
N PHE A 31 -19.55 -5.81 -14.06
CA PHE A 31 -20.13 -4.50 -13.79
C PHE A 31 -19.20 -3.37 -14.25
N PHE A 32 -17.89 -3.47 -13.96
CA PHE A 32 -16.92 -2.47 -14.40
C PHE A 32 -16.79 -2.40 -15.93
N ILE A 33 -16.71 -3.55 -16.60
CA ILE A 33 -16.64 -3.60 -18.07
C ILE A 33 -17.91 -3.00 -18.68
N ASN A 34 -19.10 -3.32 -18.15
CA ASN A 34 -20.36 -2.77 -18.66
C ASN A 34 -20.51 -1.25 -18.44
N LYS A 35 -19.85 -0.68 -17.44
CA LYS A 35 -19.94 0.76 -17.11
C LYS A 35 -18.85 1.61 -17.73
N LEU A 36 -17.64 1.09 -17.81
CA LEU A 36 -16.47 1.79 -18.33
C LEU A 36 -16.22 1.49 -19.81
N GLY A 37 -16.70 0.34 -20.31
CA GLY A 37 -16.24 -0.21 -21.57
C GLY A 37 -14.90 -0.91 -21.42
N GLU A 38 -14.52 -1.68 -22.44
CA GLU A 38 -13.32 -2.53 -22.41
C GLU A 38 -12.02 -1.71 -22.36
N VAL A 39 -11.96 -0.61 -23.12
CA VAL A 39 -10.76 0.22 -23.24
C VAL A 39 -10.44 0.92 -21.93
N ASP A 40 -11.39 1.65 -21.34
CA ASP A 40 -11.17 2.40 -20.09
C ASP A 40 -10.97 1.46 -18.89
N PHE A 41 -11.65 0.31 -18.87
CA PHE A 41 -11.36 -0.73 -17.87
C PHE A 41 -9.92 -1.26 -18.01
N GLY A 42 -9.45 -1.48 -19.25
CA GLY A 42 -8.07 -1.88 -19.52
C GLY A 42 -7.05 -0.85 -19.03
N ILE A 43 -7.26 0.43 -19.32
CA ILE A 43 -6.41 1.53 -18.82
C ILE A 43 -6.42 1.55 -17.29
N TRP A 44 -7.59 1.44 -16.67
CA TRP A 44 -7.72 1.42 -15.22
C TRP A 44 -6.98 0.24 -14.57
N MET A 45 -7.03 -0.96 -15.16
CA MET A 45 -6.26 -2.10 -14.69
C MET A 45 -4.74 -1.88 -14.82
N LEU A 46 -4.27 -1.28 -15.92
CA LEU A 46 -2.86 -0.95 -16.10
C LEU A 46 -2.37 0.04 -15.05
N VAL A 47 -3.17 1.07 -14.74
CA VAL A 47 -2.85 2.06 -13.71
C VAL A 47 -2.78 1.41 -12.32
N ASN A 48 -3.74 0.55 -11.97
CA ASN A 48 -3.70 -0.19 -10.71
C ASN A 48 -2.48 -1.11 -10.63
N SER A 49 -2.12 -1.76 -11.74
CA SER A 49 -0.94 -2.62 -11.82
C SER A 49 0.35 -1.81 -11.62
N TYR A 50 0.44 -0.63 -12.23
CA TYR A 50 1.55 0.31 -12.02
C TYR A 50 1.70 0.70 -10.54
N VAL A 51 0.60 1.12 -9.90
CA VAL A 51 0.61 1.47 -8.46
C VAL A 51 1.02 0.28 -7.61
N TYR A 52 0.44 -0.89 -7.87
CA TYR A 52 0.74 -2.11 -7.12
C TYR A 52 2.20 -2.51 -7.23
N ILE A 53 2.76 -2.53 -8.45
CA ILE A 53 4.16 -2.86 -8.70
C ILE A 53 5.08 -1.84 -8.02
N ALA A 54 4.79 -0.55 -8.16
CA ALA A 54 5.62 0.50 -7.55
C ALA A 54 5.68 0.36 -6.02
N VAL A 55 4.53 0.15 -5.36
CA VAL A 55 4.49 -0.04 -3.91
C VAL A 55 5.22 -1.33 -3.52
N ASN A 56 4.90 -2.47 -4.12
CA ASN A 56 5.44 -3.76 -3.70
C ASN A 56 6.95 -3.92 -3.94
N ILE A 57 7.47 -3.36 -5.04
CA ILE A 57 8.91 -3.40 -5.33
C ILE A 57 9.66 -2.50 -4.35
N ILE A 58 9.20 -1.26 -4.17
CA ILE A 58 9.89 -0.29 -3.29
C ILE A 58 9.76 -0.72 -1.83
N SER A 59 8.61 -1.25 -1.42
CA SER A 59 8.38 -1.69 -0.04
C SER A 59 8.88 -3.09 0.25
N PHE A 60 9.58 -3.75 -0.69
CA PHE A 60 9.88 -5.17 -0.59
C PHE A 60 10.53 -5.50 0.77
N GLY A 61 9.88 -6.38 1.54
CA GLY A 61 10.31 -6.76 2.88
C GLY A 61 10.04 -5.74 4.00
N LEU A 62 9.84 -4.45 3.71
CA LEU A 62 9.66 -3.41 4.73
C LEU A 62 8.49 -3.72 5.67
N GLY A 63 7.32 -4.04 5.13
CA GLY A 63 6.14 -4.31 5.96
C GLY A 63 6.33 -5.52 6.90
N ASN A 64 6.96 -6.57 6.39
CA ASN A 64 7.28 -7.77 7.18
C ASN A 64 8.31 -7.47 8.27
N SER A 65 9.36 -6.69 7.95
CA SER A 65 10.37 -6.27 8.92
C SER A 65 9.77 -5.39 10.02
N ILE A 66 8.92 -4.42 9.68
CA ILE A 66 8.23 -3.55 10.64
C ILE A 66 7.38 -4.41 11.58
N THR A 67 6.56 -5.31 11.02
CA THR A 67 5.71 -6.22 11.79
C THR A 67 6.54 -7.05 12.77
N ALA A 68 7.64 -7.65 12.31
CA ALA A 68 8.51 -8.49 13.12
C ALA A 68 9.21 -7.71 14.25
N TYR A 69 9.79 -6.55 13.96
CA TYR A 69 10.50 -5.75 14.96
C TYR A 69 9.55 -5.14 16.01
N VAL A 70 8.34 -4.74 15.61
CA VAL A 70 7.30 -4.28 16.55
C VAL A 70 6.87 -5.43 17.46
N ALA A 71 6.58 -6.61 16.90
CA ALA A 71 6.21 -7.78 17.68
C ALA A 71 7.34 -8.21 18.64
N GLU A 72 8.60 -8.17 18.20
CA GLU A 72 9.77 -8.46 19.03
C GLU A 72 9.90 -7.49 20.21
N ALA A 73 9.78 -6.19 19.96
CA ALA A 73 9.88 -5.17 21.01
C ALA A 73 8.76 -5.30 22.05
N LEU A 74 7.55 -5.63 21.60
CA LEU A 74 6.40 -5.92 22.47
C LEU A 74 6.63 -7.18 23.30
N GLY A 75 7.10 -8.27 22.68
CA GLY A 75 7.43 -9.51 23.38
C GLY A 75 8.52 -9.36 24.44
N LYS A 76 9.44 -8.41 24.25
CA LYS A 76 10.50 -8.05 25.21
C LYS A 76 10.08 -6.98 26.22
N GLY A 77 8.86 -6.43 26.14
CA GLY A 77 8.37 -5.37 27.01
C GLY A 77 9.17 -4.05 26.91
N SER A 78 9.91 -3.84 25.82
CA SER A 78 10.83 -2.70 25.70
C SER A 78 10.19 -1.55 24.92
N ASN A 79 9.56 -0.63 25.66
CA ASN A 79 8.95 0.57 25.07
C ASN A 79 9.97 1.45 24.33
N VAL A 80 11.23 1.48 24.78
CA VAL A 80 12.30 2.22 24.11
C VAL A 80 12.56 1.67 22.70
N LYS A 81 12.67 0.34 22.56
CA LYS A 81 12.86 -0.31 21.25
C LYS A 81 11.65 -0.13 20.35
N LEU A 82 10.45 -0.27 20.91
CA LEU A 82 9.19 -0.07 20.18
C LEU A 82 9.11 1.33 19.57
N GLN A 83 9.36 2.37 20.38
CA GLN A 83 9.39 3.76 19.89
C GLN A 83 10.50 3.97 18.87
N ALA A 84 11.68 3.40 19.09
CA ALA A 84 12.78 3.52 18.14
C ALA A 84 12.44 2.89 16.78
N TYR A 85 11.83 1.71 16.75
CA TYR A 85 11.41 1.05 15.52
C TYR A 85 10.32 1.82 14.80
N VAL A 86 9.22 2.18 15.49
CA VAL A 86 8.13 2.95 14.88
C VAL A 86 8.63 4.29 14.33
N ASN A 87 9.47 5.02 15.08
CA ASN A 87 10.04 6.29 14.61
C ASN A 87 10.95 6.12 13.40
N SER A 88 11.78 5.08 13.39
CA SER A 88 12.70 4.80 12.27
C SER A 88 11.94 4.43 11.00
N SER A 89 10.93 3.57 11.13
CA SER A 89 10.03 3.19 10.04
C SER A 89 9.22 4.37 9.53
N THR A 90 8.71 5.23 10.42
CA THR A 90 7.98 6.45 10.05
C THR A 90 8.87 7.41 9.28
N LYS A 91 10.12 7.62 9.71
CA LYS A 91 11.08 8.46 8.97
C LYS A 91 11.35 7.89 7.58
N LEU A 92 11.63 6.59 7.48
CA LEU A 92 11.91 5.92 6.21
C LEU A 92 10.72 6.06 5.24
N ILE A 93 9.51 5.72 5.70
CA ILE A 93 8.27 5.85 4.92
C ILE A 93 8.04 7.31 4.53
N GLY A 94 8.31 8.26 5.44
CA GLY A 94 8.24 9.69 5.17
C GLY A 94 9.19 10.14 4.07
N TRP A 95 10.43 9.67 4.05
CA TRP A 95 11.40 9.96 2.98
C TRP A 95 10.95 9.39 1.63
N ILE A 96 10.47 8.14 1.60
CA ILE A 96 9.92 7.53 0.37
C ILE A 96 8.70 8.31 -0.12
N SER A 97 7.78 8.64 0.79
CA SER A 97 6.57 9.39 0.46
C SER A 97 6.90 10.79 -0.08
N MET A 98 7.86 11.48 0.52
CA MET A 98 8.35 12.78 0.04
C MET A 98 8.98 12.65 -1.36
N ALA A 99 9.79 11.61 -1.60
CA ALA A 99 10.39 11.37 -2.91
C ALA A 99 9.31 11.15 -3.99
N THR A 100 8.27 10.36 -3.70
CA THR A 100 7.16 10.14 -4.65
C THR A 100 6.36 11.42 -4.95
N ILE A 101 6.17 12.29 -3.95
CA ILE A 101 5.53 13.60 -4.14
C ILE A 101 6.40 14.51 -5.01
N LEU A 102 7.71 14.54 -4.77
CA LEU A 102 8.65 15.32 -5.59
C LEU A 102 8.64 14.86 -7.05
N ILE A 103 8.63 13.55 -7.30
CA ILE A 103 8.49 12.99 -8.66
C ILE A 103 7.17 13.45 -9.29
N THR A 104 6.07 13.40 -8.54
CA THR A 104 4.75 13.85 -9.01
C THR A 104 4.77 15.33 -9.41
N ILE A 105 5.38 16.20 -8.59
CA ILE A 105 5.50 17.63 -8.87
C ILE A 105 6.36 17.87 -10.12
N LEU A 106 7.53 17.23 -10.21
CA LEU A 106 8.43 17.37 -11.37
C LEU A 106 7.74 16.95 -12.66
N TRP A 107 7.04 15.82 -12.65
CA TRP A 107 6.29 15.35 -13.81
C TRP A 107 5.16 16.32 -14.18
N SER A 108 4.43 16.84 -13.20
CA SER A 108 3.38 17.83 -13.44
C SER A 108 3.93 19.14 -14.05
N LEU A 109 5.11 19.60 -13.64
CA LEU A 109 5.75 20.79 -14.20
C LEU A 109 6.20 20.59 -15.65
N LEU A 110 6.71 19.40 -15.98
CA LEU A 110 7.05 19.04 -17.36
C LEU A 110 5.80 19.04 -18.25
N ASN A 111 4.70 18.46 -17.75
CA ASN A 111 3.42 18.46 -18.48
C ASN A 111 2.91 19.89 -18.75
N LEU A 112 3.00 20.78 -17.76
CA LEU A 112 2.62 22.20 -17.92
C LEU A 112 3.51 22.95 -18.94
N SER A 113 4.75 22.50 -19.13
CA SER A 113 5.70 23.09 -20.08
C SER A 113 5.45 22.66 -21.53
N GLY A 114 4.40 21.86 -21.78
CA GLY A 114 4.02 21.39 -23.11
C GLY A 114 4.78 20.14 -23.57
N THR A 115 5.61 19.53 -22.72
CA THR A 115 6.24 18.24 -22.99
C THR A 115 5.34 17.12 -22.48
N GLU A 116 4.37 16.72 -23.29
CA GLU A 116 3.60 15.49 -23.07
C GLU A 116 4.50 14.28 -23.37
N ILE A 117 4.64 13.38 -22.39
CA ILE A 117 5.45 12.17 -22.54
C ILE A 117 4.61 11.09 -23.23
N PHE A 118 3.36 10.95 -22.80
CA PHE A 118 2.37 10.08 -23.42
C PHE A 118 1.31 10.89 -24.14
N LYS A 119 0.78 10.36 -25.24
CA LYS A 119 -0.37 10.94 -25.94
C LYS A 119 -1.63 10.78 -25.07
N ASP A 120 -2.56 11.73 -25.21
CA ASP A 120 -3.85 11.80 -24.49
C ASP A 120 -3.75 12.09 -22.98
N ASN A 121 -4.87 12.01 -22.27
CA ASN A 121 -4.98 12.30 -20.83
C ASN A 121 -4.24 11.29 -19.92
N LEU A 122 -3.42 10.37 -20.47
CA LEU A 122 -2.70 9.34 -19.73
C LEU A 122 -1.68 9.93 -18.75
N ASP A 123 -0.98 11.00 -19.13
CA ASP A 123 -0.03 11.69 -18.25
C ASP A 123 -0.72 12.17 -16.96
N LYS A 124 -1.91 12.76 -17.08
CA LYS A 124 -2.70 13.23 -15.93
C LYS A 124 -3.12 12.07 -15.02
N ILE A 125 -3.54 10.95 -15.61
CA ILE A 125 -3.95 9.75 -14.87
C ILE A 125 -2.75 9.17 -14.10
N LEU A 126 -1.57 9.10 -14.73
CA LEU A 126 -0.35 8.57 -14.10
C LEU A 126 0.19 9.51 -13.01
N ILE A 127 0.06 10.82 -13.16
CA ILE A 127 0.39 11.79 -12.10
C ILE A 127 -0.49 11.55 -10.87
N VAL A 128 -1.81 11.39 -11.07
CA VAL A 128 -2.73 11.05 -9.97
C VAL A 128 -2.37 9.71 -9.34
N ALA A 129 -2.07 8.69 -10.15
CA ALA A 129 -1.65 7.38 -9.67
C ALA A 129 -0.36 7.45 -8.83
N THR A 130 0.60 8.28 -9.23
CA THR A 130 1.85 8.50 -8.49
C THR A 130 1.60 9.16 -7.13
N CYS A 131 0.63 10.08 -7.06
CA CYS A 131 0.18 10.64 -5.79
C CYS A 131 -0.44 9.56 -4.88
N VAL A 132 -1.25 8.64 -5.44
CA VAL A 132 -1.84 7.51 -4.70
C VAL A 132 -0.75 6.59 -4.11
N ILE A 133 0.36 6.37 -4.82
CA ILE A 133 1.49 5.58 -4.31
C ILE A 133 2.02 6.15 -2.99
N SER A 134 2.11 7.48 -2.85
CA SER A 134 2.56 8.13 -1.62
C SER A 134 1.66 7.78 -0.43
N VAL A 135 0.34 7.82 -0.63
CA VAL A 135 -0.65 7.44 0.39
C VAL A 135 -0.53 5.96 0.74
N LYS A 136 -0.30 5.10 -0.26
CA LYS A 136 -0.16 3.65 -0.07
C LYS A 136 1.04 3.27 0.81
N PHE A 137 2.13 4.03 0.79
CA PHE A 137 3.24 3.80 1.72
C PHE A 137 2.87 4.07 3.19
N TRP A 138 2.06 5.10 3.44
CA TRP A 138 1.54 5.35 4.80
C TRP A 138 0.60 4.24 5.25
N GLU A 139 -0.29 3.79 4.36
CA GLU A 139 -1.14 2.62 4.62
C GLU A 139 -0.30 1.40 4.99
N LEU A 140 0.76 1.10 4.23
CA LEU A 140 1.69 0.01 4.52
C LEU A 140 2.31 0.10 5.92
N LEU A 141 2.74 1.30 6.36
CA LEU A 141 3.29 1.50 7.70
C LEU A 141 2.26 1.16 8.78
N TYR A 142 1.06 1.74 8.70
CA TYR A 142 0.01 1.54 9.70
C TYR A 142 -0.41 0.07 9.79
N GLN A 143 -0.62 -0.55 8.63
CA GLN A 143 -0.94 -1.97 8.51
C GLN A 143 0.12 -2.85 9.17
N SER A 144 1.39 -2.58 8.92
CA SER A 144 2.49 -3.36 9.46
C SER A 144 2.65 -3.20 10.97
N VAL A 145 2.48 -1.98 11.48
CA VAL A 145 2.49 -1.73 12.93
C VAL A 145 1.32 -2.44 13.61
N LEU A 146 0.09 -2.32 13.10
CA LEU A 146 -1.09 -2.98 13.68
C LEU A 146 -0.96 -4.50 13.68
N LYS A 147 -0.43 -5.09 12.59
CA LYS A 147 -0.10 -6.52 12.54
C LYS A 147 0.93 -6.91 13.60
N GLY A 148 1.92 -6.07 13.86
CA GLY A 148 2.90 -6.26 14.93
C GLY A 148 2.27 -6.27 16.34
N TYR A 149 1.16 -5.56 16.55
CA TYR A 149 0.35 -5.60 17.77
C TYR A 149 -0.64 -6.78 17.82
N GLU A 150 -0.58 -7.72 16.87
CA GLU A 150 -1.57 -8.81 16.69
C GLU A 150 -3.00 -8.30 16.40
N ARG A 151 -3.18 -7.05 15.96
CA ARG A 151 -4.48 -6.42 15.68
C ARG A 151 -4.88 -6.54 14.21
N TYR A 152 -5.05 -7.78 13.76
CA TYR A 152 -5.51 -8.12 12.39
C TYR A 152 -6.96 -7.73 12.11
N ASP A 153 -7.71 -7.36 13.16
CA ASP A 153 -9.06 -6.82 13.07
C ASP A 153 -9.09 -5.37 12.55
N LEU A 154 -8.02 -4.61 12.80
CA LEU A 154 -7.88 -3.21 12.36
C LEU A 154 -6.89 -3.02 11.21
N ALA A 155 -6.04 -4.03 10.96
CA ALA A 155 -5.10 -4.05 9.85
C ALA A 155 -5.78 -4.65 8.61
#